data_AF-A0A556TLP3-F1
#
_entry.id   AF-A0A556TLP3-F1
#
_cell.length_a   1.000
_cell.length_b   1.000
_cell.length_c   1.000
_cell.angle_alpha   90.00
_cell.angle_beta   90.00
_cell.angle_gamma   90.00
#
_symmetry.space_group_name_H-M   'P 1'
#
loop_
_entity.id
_entity.type
_entity.pdbx_description
1 polymer ?
#
loop_
_entity_poly.entity_id
_entity_poly.type
_entity_poly.pdbx_seq_one_letter_code
_entity_poly.pdbx_strand_id
1 'polypeptide(L)'
;MDETDLDFKASLLLQNENLRREVEDLKVLHSVVKENLELRSRLDSFTSTNDTLMEKSEHSAGKKSMLQRQDSFVDESMFKAGLITPHHTSSPVKNKASRSLNPDTPSSLSCQAVKDPERLLGEIGFQLERRILSYVFYKQLRLYGFTVNNIREKILQVSTHPLTGQVDEVYRSELNERYKDLMDRLSTLGYNLSLHPPFTEFIINTYGILKERPDTPTAQEQGYNDLDVLRCVMLEAAPSSLLKDLLVLFSCLCYLAEKDRKSLILW
;
A
#
# COMPACT_ATOMS: atom_id res chain seq x y z
N MET A 1 -34.13 -24.98 -51.97
CA MET A 1 -33.99 -24.72 -50.52
C MET A 1 -32.88 -23.70 -50.45
N ASP A 2 -33.25 -22.46 -50.14
CA ASP A 2 -32.44 -21.26 -50.44
C ASP A 2 -31.19 -21.19 -49.56
N GLU A 3 -30.10 -20.71 -50.16
CA GLU A 3 -28.75 -20.56 -49.55
C GLU A 3 -28.79 -19.70 -48.27
N THR A 4 -29.75 -18.78 -48.18
CA THR A 4 -30.01 -17.92 -47.02
C THR A 4 -30.57 -18.67 -45.80
N ASP A 5 -31.30 -19.77 -46.02
CA ASP A 5 -31.86 -20.60 -44.94
C ASP A 5 -30.77 -21.49 -44.29
N LEU A 6 -29.76 -21.88 -45.08
CA LEU A 6 -28.59 -22.60 -44.57
C LEU A 6 -27.73 -21.73 -43.66
N ASP A 7 -27.46 -20.49 -44.06
CA ASP A 7 -26.64 -19.55 -43.29
C ASP A 7 -27.30 -19.14 -41.98
N PHE A 8 -28.62 -18.92 -41.99
CA PHE A 8 -29.38 -18.65 -40.76
C PHE A 8 -29.31 -19.82 -39.78
N LYS A 9 -29.45 -21.05 -40.29
CA LYS A 9 -29.35 -22.27 -39.49
C LYS A 9 -27.95 -22.48 -38.91
N ALA A 10 -26.89 -22.18 -39.68
CA ALA A 10 -25.52 -22.25 -39.22
C ALA A 10 -25.23 -21.23 -38.09
N SER A 11 -25.73 -20.00 -38.23
CA SER A 11 -25.63 -18.97 -37.19
C SER A 11 -26.33 -19.38 -35.89
N LEU A 12 -27.53 -19.95 -35.99
CA LEU A 12 -28.29 -20.42 -34.82
C LEU A 12 -27.61 -21.60 -34.11
N LEU A 13 -26.94 -22.48 -34.86
CA LEU A 13 -26.16 -23.58 -34.29
C LEU A 13 -24.94 -23.05 -33.53
N LEU A 14 -24.21 -22.08 -34.10
CA LEU A 14 -23.06 -21.46 -33.45
C LEU A 14 -23.46 -20.74 -32.16
N GLN A 15 -24.60 -20.04 -32.16
CA GLN A 15 -25.13 -19.39 -30.96
C GLN A 15 -25.51 -20.40 -29.88
N ASN A 16 -26.10 -21.55 -30.25
CA ASN A 16 -26.39 -22.62 -29.31
C ASN A 16 -25.12 -23.23 -28.71
N GLU A 17 -24.06 -23.40 -29.49
CA GLU A 17 -22.77 -23.86 -28.96
C GLU A 17 -22.14 -22.86 -28.00
N ASN A 18 -22.23 -21.55 -28.27
CA ASN A 18 -21.80 -20.53 -27.33
C ASN A 18 -22.57 -20.58 -26.01
N LEU A 19 -23.90 -20.66 -26.07
CA LEU A 19 -24.73 -20.75 -24.87
C LEU A 19 -24.44 -22.02 -24.07
N ARG A 20 -24.17 -23.15 -24.74
CA ARG A 20 -23.75 -24.38 -24.05
C ARG A 20 -22.43 -24.19 -23.31
N ARG A 21 -21.44 -23.52 -23.91
CA ARG A 21 -20.16 -23.24 -23.23
C ARG A 21 -20.36 -22.34 -22.00
N GLU A 22 -21.15 -21.28 -22.13
CA GLU A 22 -21.44 -20.36 -21.02
C GLU A 22 -22.17 -21.08 -19.87
N VAL A 23 -23.09 -21.99 -20.18
CA VAL A 23 -23.76 -22.83 -19.16
C VAL A 23 -22.76 -23.74 -18.44
N GLU A 24 -21.77 -24.31 -19.14
CA GLU A 24 -20.74 -25.13 -18.49
C GLU A 24 -19.81 -24.27 -17.61
N ASP A 25 -19.41 -23.09 -18.06
CA ASP A 25 -18.60 -22.15 -17.27
C ASP A 25 -19.35 -21.72 -15.99
N LEU A 26 -20.66 -21.44 -16.09
CA LEU A 26 -21.50 -21.11 -14.95
C LEU A 26 -21.65 -22.28 -13.97
N LYS A 27 -21.71 -23.53 -14.45
CA LYS A 27 -21.70 -24.72 -13.58
C LYS A 27 -20.40 -24.86 -12.81
N VAL A 28 -19.26 -24.61 -13.47
CA VAL A 28 -17.94 -24.61 -12.81
C VAL A 28 -17.89 -23.54 -11.72
N LEU A 29 -18.31 -22.31 -12.04
CA LEU A 29 -18.36 -21.22 -11.08
C LEU A 29 -19.28 -21.55 -9.89
N HIS A 30 -20.46 -22.10 -10.15
CA HIS A 30 -21.37 -22.53 -9.09
C HIS A 30 -20.75 -23.61 -8.18
N SER A 31 -20.00 -24.56 -8.76
CA SER A 31 -19.26 -25.56 -7.98
C SER A 31 -18.21 -24.91 -7.06
N VAL A 32 -17.43 -23.97 -7.59
CA VAL A 32 -16.40 -23.25 -6.81
C VAL A 32 -17.03 -22.39 -5.70
N VAL A 33 -18.16 -21.74 -5.97
CA VAL A 33 -18.89 -20.96 -4.96
C VAL A 33 -19.45 -21.86 -3.87
N LYS A 34 -20.00 -23.03 -4.24
CA LYS A 34 -20.50 -24.02 -3.28
C LYS A 34 -19.37 -24.55 -2.38
N GLU A 35 -18.21 -24.86 -2.95
CA GLU A 35 -17.04 -25.28 -2.19
C GLU A 35 -16.55 -24.18 -1.24
N ASN A 36 -16.47 -22.94 -1.72
CA ASN A 36 -16.14 -21.79 -0.86
C ASN A 36 -17.10 -21.63 0.31
N LEU A 37 -18.40 -21.85 0.08
CA LEU A 37 -19.41 -21.80 1.14
C LEU A 37 -19.22 -22.93 2.15
N GLU A 38 -18.89 -24.14 1.70
CA GLU A 38 -18.61 -25.28 2.59
C GLU A 38 -17.33 -25.05 3.42
N LEU A 39 -16.26 -24.55 2.81
CA LEU A 39 -15.02 -24.20 3.51
C LEU A 39 -15.27 -23.15 4.59
N ARG A 40 -16.09 -22.13 4.28
CA ARG A 40 -16.53 -21.13 5.26
C ARG A 40 -17.34 -21.75 6.40
N SER A 41 -18.25 -22.68 6.10
CA SER A 41 -19.02 -23.39 7.13
C SER A 41 -18.14 -24.27 8.03
N ARG A 42 -17.09 -24.88 7.47
CA ARG A 42 -16.11 -25.65 8.26
C ARG A 42 -15.28 -24.74 9.16
N LEU A 43 -14.88 -23.55 8.68
CA LEU A 43 -14.14 -22.60 9.50
C LEU A 43 -14.95 -22.12 10.72
N ASP A 44 -16.26 -21.90 10.55
CA ASP A 44 -17.14 -21.52 11.67
C ASP A 44 -17.33 -22.63 12.71
N SER A 45 -17.28 -23.91 12.30
CA SER A 45 -17.39 -25.02 13.25
C SER A 45 -16.09 -25.22 14.07
N PHE A 46 -14.93 -24.85 13.50
CA PHE A 46 -13.65 -24.83 14.21
C PHE A 46 -13.54 -23.67 15.22
N THR A 47 -14.15 -22.51 14.95
CA THR A 47 -14.19 -21.41 15.92
C THR A 47 -15.18 -21.68 17.06
N SER A 48 -16.35 -22.25 16.77
CA SER A 48 -17.35 -22.56 17.80
C SER A 48 -16.91 -23.66 18.79
N THR A 49 -15.97 -24.53 18.43
CA THR A 49 -15.43 -25.57 19.33
C THR A 49 -14.40 -25.02 20.32
N ASN A 50 -13.81 -23.86 20.04
CA ASN A 50 -12.85 -23.19 20.94
C ASN A 50 -13.54 -22.32 22.01
N ASP A 51 -14.81 -21.95 21.82
CA ASP A 51 -15.58 -21.08 22.75
C ASP A 51 -16.28 -21.82 23.89
N THR A 52 -16.18 -23.15 24.00
CA THR A 52 -16.88 -23.92 25.05
C THR A 52 -16.15 -23.92 26.41
N LEU A 53 -15.04 -23.19 26.58
CA LEU A 53 -14.23 -23.26 27.81
C LEU A 53 -14.25 -22.02 28.71
N MET A 54 -15.01 -20.96 28.39
CA MET A 54 -15.07 -19.78 29.25
C MET A 54 -16.49 -19.23 29.44
N GLU A 55 -16.79 -18.98 30.71
CA GLU A 55 -17.84 -18.13 31.29
C GLU A 55 -19.27 -18.66 31.46
N LYS A 56 -19.50 -19.15 32.69
CA LYS A 56 -20.71 -18.82 33.47
C LYS A 56 -20.67 -17.34 33.86
N SER A 57 -21.67 -16.55 33.46
CA SER A 57 -22.48 -15.73 34.37
C SER A 57 -23.62 -15.05 33.62
N GLU A 58 -24.80 -15.08 34.23
CA GLU A 58 -26.08 -14.60 33.71
C GLU A 58 -26.26 -13.09 33.92
N HIS A 59 -26.95 -12.40 33.00
CA HIS A 59 -28.28 -11.80 33.25
C HIS A 59 -28.89 -11.07 32.03
N SER A 60 -30.09 -11.52 31.65
CA SER A 60 -31.30 -10.77 31.25
C SER A 60 -31.35 -9.87 29.99
N ALA A 61 -31.76 -10.51 28.88
CA ALA A 61 -32.92 -10.24 28.02
C ALA A 61 -33.24 -8.82 27.49
N GLY A 62 -33.24 -8.66 26.15
CA GLY A 62 -33.75 -7.45 25.49
C GLY A 62 -33.81 -7.34 23.95
N LYS A 63 -34.01 -8.43 23.19
CA LYS A 63 -34.51 -8.50 21.78
C LYS A 63 -33.70 -7.89 20.60
N LYS A 64 -33.61 -8.76 19.56
CA LYS A 64 -33.26 -8.59 18.13
C LYS A 64 -31.75 -8.63 17.80
N SER A 65 -31.30 -9.79 17.32
CA SER A 65 -30.04 -9.94 16.60
C SER A 65 -30.23 -10.83 15.37
N MET A 66 -30.18 -10.17 14.22
CA MET A 66 -29.80 -10.76 12.94
C MET A 66 -28.29 -10.95 13.04
N LEU A 67 -27.84 -12.20 13.25
CA LEU A 67 -26.44 -12.52 13.53
C LEU A 67 -25.57 -12.28 12.30
N GLN A 68 -25.07 -11.05 12.26
CA GLN A 68 -23.91 -10.56 11.55
C GLN A 68 -22.69 -11.30 12.09
N ARG A 69 -22.06 -12.06 11.19
CA ARG A 69 -20.83 -12.82 11.43
C ARG A 69 -19.76 -11.84 11.93
N GLN A 70 -19.20 -12.12 13.11
CA GLN A 70 -17.98 -11.49 13.61
C GLN A 70 -16.84 -11.86 12.66
N ASP A 71 -16.67 -11.05 11.62
CA ASP A 71 -15.34 -10.78 11.12
C ASP A 71 -14.61 -10.04 12.23
N SER A 72 -13.40 -10.50 12.56
CA SER A 72 -12.38 -9.69 13.24
C SER A 72 -12.02 -8.53 12.30
N PHE A 73 -12.92 -7.57 12.20
CA PHE A 73 -12.78 -6.35 11.43
C PHE A 73 -11.95 -5.40 12.29
N VAL A 74 -10.73 -5.12 11.84
CA VAL A 74 -10.13 -3.82 12.12
C VAL A 74 -11.13 -2.81 11.59
N ASP A 75 -11.71 -2.01 12.48
CA ASP A 75 -12.81 -1.11 12.18
C ASP A 75 -12.40 -0.03 11.15
N GLU A 76 -12.70 -0.30 9.89
CA GLU A 76 -12.49 0.59 8.75
C GLU A 76 -13.29 1.90 8.91
N SER A 77 -14.34 1.90 9.76
CA SER A 77 -15.13 3.10 10.06
C SER A 77 -14.47 4.02 11.09
N MET A 78 -13.65 3.49 12.00
CA MET A 78 -12.78 4.31 12.87
C MET A 78 -11.65 5.00 12.10
N PHE A 79 -11.17 4.41 10.99
CA PHE A 79 -10.21 5.07 10.10
C PHE A 79 -10.86 6.23 9.33
N LYS A 80 -12.14 6.07 8.92
CA LYS A 80 -12.91 7.13 8.24
C LYS A 80 -13.47 8.23 9.14
N ALA A 81 -13.65 7.97 10.44
CA ALA A 81 -14.15 8.99 11.36
C ALA A 81 -13.15 10.16 11.57
N GLY A 82 -11.86 9.96 11.28
CA GLY A 82 -10.85 11.03 11.24
C GLY A 82 -10.68 11.73 9.88
N LEU A 83 -11.39 11.26 8.83
CA LEU A 83 -11.19 11.65 7.43
C LEU A 83 -12.06 12.83 6.96
N ILE A 84 -12.81 13.50 7.84
CA ILE A 84 -13.62 14.69 7.47
C ILE A 84 -13.26 15.89 8.34
N THR A 85 -12.12 16.51 8.04
CA THR A 85 -12.01 17.97 8.12
C THR A 85 -11.66 18.49 6.73
N PRO A 86 -12.59 19.20 6.06
CA PRO A 86 -12.34 19.74 4.74
C PRO A 86 -11.44 20.97 4.89
N HIS A 87 -10.15 20.81 4.63
CA HIS A 87 -9.25 21.94 4.40
C HIS A 87 -8.80 21.96 2.94
N HIS A 88 -9.74 22.32 2.06
CA HIS A 88 -9.37 23.11 0.90
C HIS A 88 -9.14 24.55 1.37
N THR A 89 -7.96 25.11 1.09
CA THR A 89 -7.76 26.25 0.17
C THR A 89 -6.36 26.86 0.35
N SER A 90 -5.85 27.32 -0.79
CA SER A 90 -4.78 28.29 -1.02
C SER A 90 -4.53 29.39 0.03
N SER A 91 -3.24 29.69 0.22
CA SER A 91 -2.62 30.98 0.62
C SER A 91 -2.54 31.36 2.12
N PRO A 92 -1.55 32.21 2.52
CA PRO A 92 -0.77 32.02 3.74
C PRO A 92 -1.18 32.92 4.91
N VAL A 93 -1.17 32.38 6.12
CA VAL A 93 -1.28 33.19 7.36
C VAL A 93 0.08 33.22 8.05
N LYS A 94 0.75 34.37 7.94
CA LYS A 94 1.86 34.77 8.81
C LYS A 94 1.30 34.98 10.22
N ASN A 95 1.62 34.10 11.17
CA ASN A 95 1.48 34.40 12.58
C ASN A 95 2.87 34.42 13.24
N LYS A 96 3.36 35.64 13.49
CA LYS A 96 4.37 35.90 14.51
C LYS A 96 3.72 35.67 15.87
N ALA A 97 4.19 34.68 16.62
CA ALA A 97 3.91 34.57 18.05
C ALA A 97 5.21 34.28 18.81
N SER A 98 5.68 35.34 19.48
CA SER A 98 6.33 35.34 20.80
C SER A 98 7.28 34.19 21.17
N ARG A 99 8.58 34.48 21.13
CA ARG A 99 9.60 33.87 22.00
C ARG A 99 9.19 34.04 23.46
N SER A 100 9.12 32.92 24.18
CA SER A 100 9.27 32.89 25.64
C SER A 100 10.48 32.00 25.93
N LEU A 101 11.50 32.60 26.55
CA LEU A 101 12.66 31.91 27.08
C LEU A 101 12.23 31.10 28.31
N ASN A 102 12.68 29.85 28.41
CA ASN A 102 13.12 29.21 29.65
C ASN A 102 14.15 28.14 29.28
N PRO A 103 15.38 28.19 29.81
CA PRO A 103 16.35 27.10 29.72
C PRO A 103 16.12 26.09 30.85
N ASP A 104 16.76 24.93 30.74
CA ASP A 104 16.93 23.89 31.77
C ASP A 104 15.95 22.70 31.69
N THR A 105 16.15 21.89 30.66
CA THR A 105 16.06 20.44 30.74
C THR A 105 17.25 19.89 29.95
N PRO A 106 18.06 18.94 30.48
CA PRO A 106 19.21 18.43 29.76
C PRO A 106 18.73 17.75 28.47
N SER A 107 18.99 18.47 27.39
CA SER A 107 18.63 18.21 26.02
C SER A 107 19.13 16.85 25.54
N SER A 108 18.21 15.98 25.12
CA SER A 108 18.50 14.93 24.14
C SER A 108 18.90 15.62 22.83
N LEU A 109 20.21 15.83 22.67
CA LEU A 109 20.81 16.78 21.72
C LEU A 109 20.95 16.25 20.27
N SER A 110 20.51 15.03 19.95
CA SER A 110 20.74 14.46 18.60
C SER A 110 19.60 14.67 17.61
N CYS A 111 18.37 14.90 18.05
CA CYS A 111 17.18 14.88 17.18
C CYS A 111 16.87 16.23 16.53
N GLN A 112 17.41 17.33 17.07
CA GLN A 112 17.06 18.72 16.67
C GLN A 112 17.75 19.22 15.40
N ALA A 113 18.53 18.39 14.70
CA ALA A 113 19.28 18.80 13.50
C ALA A 113 18.39 19.02 12.26
N VAL A 114 17.19 18.42 12.24
CA VAL A 114 16.35 18.36 11.05
C VAL A 114 15.29 19.47 11.05
N LYS A 115 15.28 20.28 9.98
CA LYS A 115 14.20 21.24 9.69
C LYS A 115 12.97 20.43 9.22
N ASP A 116 11.85 20.58 9.93
CA ASP A 116 10.57 19.89 9.67
C ASP A 116 10.60 18.35 9.85
N PRO A 117 10.76 17.84 11.10
CA PRO A 117 10.84 16.40 11.39
C PRO A 117 9.60 15.61 10.94
N GLU A 118 8.42 16.23 10.96
CA GLU A 118 7.18 15.60 10.50
C GLU A 118 7.22 15.30 8.99
N ARG A 119 7.73 16.23 8.17
CA ARG A 119 7.85 16.04 6.72
C ARG A 119 8.83 14.92 6.35
N LEU A 120 9.77 14.63 7.23
CA LEU A 120 10.72 13.55 7.03
C LEU A 120 10.04 12.17 7.01
N LEU A 121 8.92 12.01 7.72
CA LEU A 121 8.13 10.77 7.70
C LEU A 121 7.55 10.52 6.31
N GLY A 122 6.95 11.56 5.70
CA GLY A 122 6.46 11.52 4.33
C GLY A 122 7.58 11.33 3.30
N GLU A 123 8.73 11.97 3.52
CA GLU A 123 9.91 11.84 2.68
C GLU A 123 10.46 10.40 2.65
N ILE A 124 10.55 9.72 3.80
CA ILE A 124 11.02 8.32 3.87
C ILE A 124 10.12 7.42 3.01
N GLY A 125 8.80 7.58 3.15
CA GLY A 125 7.83 6.84 2.34
C GLY A 125 8.00 7.12 0.85
N PHE A 126 8.13 8.40 0.48
CA PHE A 126 8.32 8.84 -0.90
C PHE A 126 9.59 8.26 -1.52
N GLN A 127 10.73 8.36 -0.82
CA GLN A 127 12.02 7.85 -1.31
C GLN A 127 11.99 6.33 -1.50
N LEU A 128 11.37 5.59 -0.58
CA LEU A 128 11.20 4.15 -0.70
C LEU A 128 10.40 3.79 -1.96
N GLU A 129 9.24 4.41 -2.14
CA GLU A 129 8.38 4.16 -3.30
C GLU A 129 9.11 4.47 -4.62
N ARG A 130 9.80 5.61 -4.71
CA ARG A 130 10.56 5.99 -5.90
C ARG A 130 11.67 5.00 -6.21
N ARG A 131 12.37 4.47 -5.21
CA ARG A 131 13.42 3.46 -5.43
C ARG A 131 12.87 2.12 -5.87
N ILE A 132 11.77 1.65 -5.26
CA ILE A 132 11.09 0.42 -5.69
C ILE A 132 10.70 0.54 -7.16
N LEU A 133 10.04 1.65 -7.53
CA LEU A 133 9.60 1.89 -8.90
C LEU A 133 10.79 1.98 -9.87
N SER A 134 11.86 2.70 -9.51
CA SER A 134 13.05 2.82 -10.35
C SER A 134 13.80 1.50 -10.51
N TYR A 135 13.78 0.62 -9.51
CA TYR A 135 14.41 -0.70 -9.58
C TYR A 135 13.68 -1.63 -10.56
N VAL A 136 12.35 -1.63 -10.49
CA VAL A 136 11.50 -2.44 -11.37
C VAL A 136 11.53 -1.88 -12.80
N PHE A 137 11.20 -0.61 -12.97
CA PHE A 137 11.02 0.02 -14.28
C PHE A 137 12.31 0.69 -14.79
N TYR A 138 13.41 -0.05 -14.82
CA TYR A 138 14.75 0.47 -15.12
C TYR A 138 14.90 1.10 -16.53
N LYS A 139 14.05 0.73 -17.49
CA LYS A 139 14.03 1.28 -18.85
C LYS A 139 13.10 2.49 -19.02
N GLN A 140 12.31 2.84 -18.00
CA GLN A 140 11.34 3.91 -18.09
C GLN A 140 11.93 5.22 -17.57
N LEU A 141 11.92 6.26 -18.40
CA LEU A 141 12.43 7.58 -18.04
C LEU A 141 11.49 8.35 -17.11
N ARG A 142 10.19 8.10 -17.23
CA ARG A 142 9.14 8.82 -16.50
C ARG A 142 8.17 7.80 -15.90
N LEU A 143 7.87 7.98 -14.62
CA LEU A 143 7.05 7.06 -13.82
C LEU A 143 5.82 7.81 -13.26
N TYR A 144 5.16 8.62 -14.09
CA TYR A 144 3.99 9.40 -13.69
C TYR A 144 2.77 8.49 -13.51
N GLY A 145 2.12 8.58 -12.36
CA GLY A 145 1.00 7.71 -12.01
C GLY A 145 1.42 6.26 -11.74
N PHE A 146 2.72 6.00 -11.56
CA PHE A 146 3.22 4.72 -11.08
C PHE A 146 3.29 4.80 -9.55
N THR A 147 2.72 3.81 -8.89
CA THR A 147 2.78 3.63 -7.44
C THR A 147 3.12 2.17 -7.16
N VAL A 148 3.62 1.85 -5.96
CA VAL A 148 3.89 0.45 -5.60
C VAL A 148 2.62 -0.40 -5.70
N ASN A 149 1.47 0.21 -5.36
CA ASN A 149 0.16 -0.44 -5.37
C ASN A 149 -0.27 -0.87 -6.79
N ASN A 150 0.06 -0.10 -7.82
CA ASN A 150 -0.33 -0.39 -9.20
C ASN A 150 0.77 -1.03 -10.07
N ILE A 151 1.91 -1.44 -9.49
CA ILE A 151 3.07 -1.98 -10.24
C ILE A 151 2.65 -3.09 -11.21
N ARG A 152 1.83 -4.04 -10.79
CA ARG A 152 1.44 -5.18 -11.65
C ARG A 152 0.71 -4.73 -12.90
N GLU A 153 -0.22 -3.78 -12.75
CA GLU A 153 -0.91 -3.15 -13.87
C GLU A 153 0.06 -2.37 -14.76
N LYS A 154 0.98 -1.62 -14.15
CA LYS A 154 2.00 -0.86 -14.88
C LYS A 154 2.97 -1.75 -15.64
N ILE A 155 3.32 -2.94 -15.14
CA ILE A 155 4.12 -3.93 -15.86
C ILE A 155 3.40 -4.33 -17.15
N LEU A 156 2.11 -4.70 -17.07
CA LEU A 156 1.30 -5.05 -18.24
C LEU A 156 1.22 -3.87 -19.23
N GLN A 157 1.01 -2.66 -18.73
CA GLN A 157 0.91 -1.46 -19.55
C GLN A 157 2.20 -1.18 -20.32
N VAL A 158 3.37 -1.20 -19.67
CA VAL A 158 4.64 -0.86 -20.32
C VAL A 158 5.19 -1.98 -21.20
N SER A 159 4.77 -3.24 -20.97
CA SER A 159 5.13 -4.36 -21.82
C SER A 159 4.24 -4.51 -23.05
N THR A 160 3.14 -3.77 -23.13
CA THR A 160 2.18 -3.87 -24.25
C THR A 160 2.38 -2.71 -25.20
N HIS A 161 2.58 -3.01 -26.48
CA HIS A 161 2.73 -1.97 -27.49
C HIS A 161 1.39 -1.23 -27.67
N PRO A 162 1.36 0.11 -27.53
CA PRO A 162 0.11 0.87 -27.38
C PRO A 162 -0.78 0.85 -28.62
N LEU A 163 -0.22 0.63 -29.81
CA LEU A 163 -0.97 0.66 -31.07
C LEU A 163 -1.36 -0.72 -31.59
N THR A 164 -0.59 -1.76 -31.26
CA THR A 164 -0.77 -3.11 -31.81
C THR A 164 -1.36 -4.07 -30.78
N GLY A 165 -1.34 -3.71 -29.49
CA GLY A 165 -1.71 -4.60 -28.40
C GLY A 165 -0.76 -5.78 -28.22
N GLN A 166 0.34 -5.85 -28.99
CA GLN A 166 1.30 -6.93 -28.89
C GLN A 166 2.10 -6.80 -27.60
N VAL A 167 2.19 -7.90 -26.86
CA VAL A 167 2.93 -7.96 -25.60
C VAL A 167 4.36 -8.39 -25.87
N ASP A 168 5.32 -7.60 -25.38
CA ASP A 168 6.70 -8.03 -25.25
C ASP A 168 6.83 -8.96 -24.04
N GLU A 169 6.70 -10.26 -24.30
CA GLU A 169 6.72 -11.30 -23.27
C GLU A 169 8.06 -11.37 -22.52
N VAL A 170 9.17 -11.12 -23.21
CA VAL A 170 10.51 -11.17 -22.61
C VAL A 170 10.65 -10.02 -21.61
N TYR A 171 10.32 -8.80 -22.05
CA TYR A 171 10.37 -7.63 -21.18
C TYR A 171 9.36 -7.73 -20.03
N ARG A 172 8.15 -8.25 -20.28
CA ARG A 172 7.15 -8.50 -19.24
C ARG A 172 7.66 -9.48 -18.17
N SER A 173 8.26 -10.59 -18.60
CA SER A 173 8.82 -11.59 -17.69
C SER A 173 9.94 -10.99 -16.85
N GLU A 174 10.84 -10.23 -17.48
CA GLU A 174 11.95 -9.56 -16.79
C GLU A 174 11.46 -8.61 -15.69
N LEU A 175 10.48 -7.76 -15.99
CA LEU A 175 9.92 -6.84 -14.99
C LEU A 175 9.25 -7.57 -13.82
N ASN A 176 8.52 -8.65 -14.11
CA ASN A 176 7.88 -9.47 -13.06
C ASN A 176 8.92 -10.17 -12.18
N GLU A 177 9.99 -10.70 -12.77
CA GLU A 177 11.07 -11.34 -12.02
C GLU A 177 11.78 -10.33 -11.10
N ARG A 178 12.12 -9.14 -11.62
CA ARG A 178 12.72 -8.07 -10.82
C ARG A 178 11.81 -7.61 -9.68
N TYR A 179 10.52 -7.45 -9.96
CA TYR A 179 9.54 -7.08 -8.94
C TYR A 179 9.43 -8.16 -7.86
N LYS A 180 9.35 -9.44 -8.26
CA LYS A 180 9.28 -10.57 -7.34
C LYS A 180 10.53 -10.69 -6.48
N ASP A 181 11.72 -10.69 -7.08
CA ASP A 181 12.99 -10.74 -6.34
C ASP A 181 13.12 -9.58 -5.34
N LEU A 182 12.72 -8.37 -5.75
CA LEU A 182 12.74 -7.22 -4.86
C LEU A 182 11.76 -7.40 -3.70
N MET A 183 10.53 -7.77 -3.98
CA MET A 183 9.48 -7.93 -2.96
C MET A 183 9.79 -9.07 -1.99
N ASP A 184 10.37 -10.18 -2.47
CA ASP A 184 10.84 -11.27 -1.63
C ASP A 184 11.89 -10.76 -0.64
N ARG A 185 12.88 -9.98 -1.10
CA ARG A 185 13.91 -9.37 -0.22
C ARG A 185 13.30 -8.40 0.78
N LEU A 186 12.42 -7.50 0.35
CA LEU A 186 11.76 -6.55 1.25
C LEU A 186 10.88 -7.25 2.28
N SER A 187 10.24 -8.37 1.91
CA SER A 187 9.44 -9.16 2.84
C SER A 187 10.26 -9.75 3.98
N THR A 188 11.54 -10.08 3.76
CA THR A 188 12.45 -10.52 4.84
C THR A 188 12.72 -9.41 5.87
N LEU A 189 12.56 -8.14 5.49
CA LEU A 189 12.66 -6.98 6.37
C LEU A 189 11.33 -6.63 7.03
N GLY A 190 10.27 -7.40 6.74
CA GLY A 190 8.92 -7.18 7.27
C GLY A 190 7.98 -6.40 6.34
N TYR A 191 8.40 -6.08 5.11
CA TYR A 191 7.54 -5.37 4.15
C TYR A 191 6.37 -6.24 3.70
N ASN A 192 5.15 -5.70 3.76
CA ASN A 192 3.91 -6.37 3.42
C ASN A 192 3.24 -5.66 2.23
N LEU A 193 3.07 -6.38 1.11
CA LEU A 193 2.51 -5.82 -0.13
C LEU A 193 1.05 -5.38 -0.03
N SER A 194 0.28 -5.90 0.93
CA SER A 194 -1.12 -5.52 1.11
C SER A 194 -1.28 -4.32 2.04
N LEU A 195 -0.31 -4.09 2.94
CA LEU A 195 -0.37 -3.04 3.96
C LEU A 195 0.50 -1.84 3.60
N HIS A 196 1.75 -2.06 3.23
CA HIS A 196 2.74 -0.98 3.14
C HIS A 196 2.60 -0.08 1.92
N PRO A 197 2.15 -0.54 0.73
CA PRO A 197 1.83 0.38 -0.36
C PRO A 197 0.74 1.42 -0.01
N PRO A 198 -0.47 1.05 0.46
CA PRO A 198 -1.47 2.04 0.85
C PRO A 198 -1.06 2.85 2.09
N PHE A 199 -0.33 2.24 3.02
CA PHE A 199 0.24 2.97 4.17
C PHE A 199 1.26 4.03 3.74
N THR A 200 2.13 3.72 2.77
CA THR A 200 3.12 4.68 2.24
C THR A 200 2.42 5.87 1.60
N GLU A 201 1.39 5.62 0.78
CA GLU A 201 0.56 6.68 0.20
C GLU A 201 -0.09 7.55 1.28
N PHE A 202 -0.65 6.93 2.32
CA PHE A 202 -1.21 7.63 3.47
C PHE A 202 -0.18 8.53 4.16
N ILE A 203 1.00 8.00 4.49
CA ILE A 203 2.08 8.75 5.16
C ILE A 203 2.54 9.94 4.30
N ILE A 204 2.73 9.75 2.99
CA ILE A 204 3.11 10.83 2.07
C ILE A 204 2.04 11.92 2.03
N ASN A 205 0.76 11.53 1.97
CA ASN A 205 -0.35 12.49 1.90
C ASN A 205 -0.56 13.24 3.22
N THR A 206 -0.36 12.56 4.36
CA THR A 206 -0.56 13.13 5.70
C THR A 206 0.57 14.08 6.09
N TYR A 207 1.82 13.66 5.91
CA TYR A 207 2.98 14.42 6.39
C TYR A 207 3.62 15.29 5.30
N GLY A 208 3.36 14.96 4.03
CA GLY A 208 3.96 15.63 2.88
C GLY A 208 5.45 15.31 2.72
N ILE A 209 5.99 15.69 1.57
CA ILE A 209 7.41 15.57 1.25
C ILE A 209 8.18 16.85 1.63
N LEU A 210 9.51 16.77 1.65
CA LEU A 210 10.38 17.93 1.83
C LEU A 210 10.26 18.86 0.60
N LYS A 211 9.98 20.14 0.84
CA LYS A 211 9.72 21.13 -0.23
C LYS A 211 10.98 21.85 -0.72
N GLU A 212 11.99 21.96 0.13
CA GLU A 212 13.22 22.69 -0.14
C GLU A 212 14.36 21.69 -0.22
N ARG A 213 15.14 21.74 -1.31
CA ARG A 213 16.51 21.23 -1.28
C ARG A 213 17.26 22.14 -0.29
N PRO A 214 17.79 21.63 0.83
CA PRO A 214 18.59 22.44 1.72
C PRO A 214 19.76 22.93 0.89
N ASP A 215 20.05 24.23 1.02
CA ASP A 215 21.21 24.83 0.37
C ASP A 215 22.42 23.91 0.60
N THR A 216 23.19 23.64 -0.46
CA THR A 216 24.10 22.49 -0.55
C THR A 216 25.09 22.24 0.60
N PRO A 217 25.56 23.24 1.38
CA PRO A 217 26.34 22.93 2.60
C PRO A 217 25.48 22.39 3.75
N THR A 218 24.23 22.84 3.89
CA THR A 218 23.39 22.57 5.07
C THR A 218 22.75 21.17 5.05
N ALA A 219 22.47 20.58 3.89
CA ALA A 219 21.86 19.24 3.79
C ALA A 219 22.75 18.13 4.39
N GLN A 220 24.07 18.30 4.25
CA GLN A 220 25.09 17.38 4.77
C GLN A 220 25.39 17.67 6.25
N GLU A 221 25.21 18.92 6.69
CA GLU A 221 25.35 19.37 8.09
C GLU A 221 24.09 19.13 8.94
N GLN A 222 22.90 18.94 8.34
CA GLN A 222 21.61 18.80 9.03
C GLN A 222 21.19 17.35 9.32
N GLY A 223 22.08 16.36 9.13
CA GLY A 223 21.82 14.98 9.55
C GLY A 223 20.75 14.23 8.76
N TYR A 224 20.26 14.77 7.62
CA TYR A 224 19.24 14.11 6.78
C TYR A 224 19.68 12.75 6.19
N ASN A 225 20.97 12.44 6.22
CA ASN A 225 21.52 11.15 5.78
C ASN A 225 22.16 10.36 6.94
N ASP A 226 22.04 10.85 8.17
CA ASP A 226 22.49 10.13 9.35
C ASP A 226 21.37 9.19 9.83
N LEU A 227 21.67 7.89 9.81
CA LEU A 227 20.74 6.82 10.19
C LEU A 227 20.22 6.98 11.62
N ASP A 228 21.08 7.40 12.54
CA ASP A 228 20.74 7.53 13.96
C ASP A 228 19.83 8.73 14.18
N VAL A 229 20.11 9.85 13.50
CA VAL A 229 19.25 11.05 13.53
C VAL A 229 17.88 10.76 12.93
N LEU A 230 17.81 10.09 11.77
CA LEU A 230 16.54 9.73 11.14
C LEU A 230 15.70 8.81 12.03
N ARG A 231 16.34 7.80 12.65
CA ARG A 231 15.66 6.88 13.56
C ARG A 231 15.14 7.60 14.80
N CYS A 232 15.95 8.50 15.36
CA CYS A 232 15.56 9.37 16.47
C CYS A 232 14.34 10.24 16.12
N VAL A 233 14.35 10.90 14.95
CA VAL A 233 13.22 11.72 14.50
C VAL A 233 11.94 10.89 14.35
N MET A 234 12.04 9.65 13.83
CA MET A 234 10.88 8.77 13.74
C MET A 234 10.30 8.40 15.11
N LEU A 235 11.16 8.17 16.11
CA LEU A 235 10.72 7.85 17.47
C LEU A 235 10.03 9.03 18.16
N GLU A 236 10.42 10.27 17.84
CA GLU A 236 9.86 11.48 18.45
C GLU A 236 8.63 12.03 17.70
N ALA A 237 8.62 11.98 16.37
CA ALA A 237 7.59 12.62 15.54
C ALA A 237 6.44 11.67 15.14
N ALA A 238 6.68 10.35 15.10
CA ALA A 238 5.65 9.41 14.66
C ALA A 238 4.67 9.06 15.80
N PRO A 239 3.35 9.05 15.52
CA PRO A 239 2.37 8.45 16.43
C PRO A 239 2.72 6.99 16.70
N SER A 240 2.53 6.54 17.95
CA SER A 240 2.86 5.17 18.37
C SER A 240 2.13 4.09 17.56
N SER A 241 0.94 4.39 17.03
CA SER A 241 0.18 3.50 16.15
C SER A 241 0.82 3.28 14.77
N LEU A 242 1.61 4.24 14.27
CA LEU A 242 2.23 4.22 12.93
C LEU A 242 3.72 3.84 12.97
N LEU A 243 4.34 3.97 14.14
CA LEU A 243 5.79 3.85 14.32
C LEU A 243 6.35 2.51 13.82
N LYS A 244 5.67 1.40 14.10
CA LYS A 244 6.13 0.06 13.68
C LYS A 244 6.27 -0.04 12.16
N ASP A 245 5.22 0.34 11.43
CA ASP A 245 5.22 0.26 9.97
C ASP A 245 6.17 1.28 9.36
N LEU A 246 6.28 2.48 9.93
CA LEU A 246 7.28 3.48 9.55
C LEU A 246 8.72 2.93 9.67
N LEU A 247 9.06 2.25 10.77
CA LEU A 247 10.38 1.64 10.95
C LEU A 247 10.66 0.53 9.92
N VAL A 248 9.64 -0.20 9.47
CA VAL A 248 9.78 -1.16 8.37
C VAL A 248 10.09 -0.43 7.06
N LEU A 249 9.36 0.66 6.73
CA LEU A 249 9.65 1.47 5.54
C LEU A 249 11.09 2.01 5.57
N PHE A 250 11.51 2.54 6.72
CA PHE A 250 12.87 3.04 6.90
C PHE A 250 13.93 1.95 6.72
N SER A 251 13.72 0.77 7.29
CA SER A 251 14.63 -0.38 7.12
C SER A 251 14.73 -0.80 5.65
N CYS A 252 13.60 -0.81 4.93
CA CYS A 252 13.56 -1.10 3.49
C CYS A 252 14.29 -0.03 2.67
N LEU A 253 14.14 1.24 3.02
CA LEU A 253 14.83 2.35 2.37
C LEU A 253 16.35 2.25 2.57
N CYS A 254 16.81 1.92 3.79
CA CYS A 254 18.22 1.69 4.10
C CYS A 254 18.80 0.55 3.26
N TYR A 255 18.10 -0.57 3.19
CA TYR A 255 18.51 -1.71 2.37
C TYR A 255 18.65 -1.33 0.88
N LEU A 256 17.70 -0.57 0.34
CA LEU A 256 17.76 -0.12 -1.06
C LEU A 256 18.87 0.90 -1.29
N ALA A 257 19.14 1.79 -0.33
CA ALA A 257 20.21 2.76 -0.39
C ALA A 257 21.61 2.13 -0.38
N GLU A 258 21.78 1.06 0.41
CA GLU A 258 23.00 0.28 0.38
C GLU A 258 23.16 -0.44 -0.97
N LYS A 259 22.07 -1.03 -1.49
CA LYS A 259 22.08 -1.79 -2.74
C LYS A 259 22.36 -0.92 -3.97
N ASP A 260 21.81 0.30 -4.03
CA ASP A 260 22.00 1.23 -5.14
C ASP A 260 23.19 2.20 -4.95
N ARG A 261 23.82 2.19 -3.76
CA ARG A 261 24.92 3.07 -3.35
C ARG A 261 24.58 4.56 -3.42
N LYS A 262 23.32 4.92 -3.12
CA LYS A 262 22.86 6.31 -3.10
C LYS A 262 22.54 6.76 -1.67
N SER A 263 22.62 8.07 -1.43
CA SER A 263 22.18 8.71 -0.17
C SER A 263 20.72 8.41 0.11
N LEU A 264 20.31 8.26 1.37
CA LEU A 264 18.94 7.89 1.78
C LEU A 264 17.89 8.86 1.22
N ILE A 265 18.17 10.16 1.33
CA ILE A 265 17.34 11.21 0.78
C ILE A 265 17.98 11.71 -0.51
N LEU A 266 17.20 11.71 -1.60
CA LEU A 266 17.59 12.17 -2.92
C LEU A 266 16.76 13.40 -3.28
N TRP A 267 17.44 14.49 -3.62
CA TRP A 267 16.82 15.78 -3.98
C TRP A 267 16.39 15.83 -5.45
#